data_AF-A0A914GCD1-F1
#
_entry.id   AF-A0A914GCD1-F1
#
_cell.length_a   1.000
_cell.length_b   1.000
_cell.length_c   1.000
_cell.angle_alpha   90.00
_cell.angle_beta   90.00
_cell.angle_gamma   90.00
#
_symmetry.space_group_name_H-M   'P 1'
#
loop_
_entity.id
_entity.type
_entity.pdbx_description
1 polymer ?
#
loop_
_entity_poly.entity_id
_entity_poly.type
_entity_poly.pdbx_seq_one_letter_code
_entity_poly.pdbx_strand_id
1 'polypeptide(L)'
;DFETIQVSSDNPREEDLENAIVSIKRNGVALKVGNIETKFDDPHFKSRNMEIRRRLDLYANVLHTVTIPTVPSRHKDIDIVMIRENTEGEYSGLEHESAAGVVESLKIVTREKMERISRYAFDYAMKYDRKKVTAVHKANIQKL
;
A
#
# COMPACT_ATOMS: atom_id res chain seq x y z
N ASP A 1 -11.06 -19.25 -14.69
CA ASP A 1 -11.90 -19.58 -13.51
C ASP A 1 -11.48 -18.77 -12.31
N PHE A 2 -12.41 -18.34 -11.46
CA PHE A 2 -12.14 -17.58 -10.24
C PHE A 2 -12.19 -18.49 -9.02
N GLU A 3 -11.10 -18.50 -8.24
CA GLU A 3 -11.12 -19.04 -6.88
C GLU A 3 -11.54 -17.92 -5.92
N THR A 4 -12.71 -18.07 -5.29
CA THR A 4 -13.26 -17.04 -4.40
C THR A 4 -12.99 -17.40 -2.95
N ILE A 5 -12.30 -16.51 -2.24
CA ILE A 5 -12.02 -16.62 -0.80
C ILE A 5 -12.62 -15.41 -0.10
N GLN A 6 -13.39 -15.66 0.96
CA GLN A 6 -14.01 -14.63 1.76
C GLN A 6 -13.12 -14.31 2.96
N VAL A 7 -12.80 -13.03 3.14
CA VAL A 7 -12.04 -12.54 4.30
C VAL A 7 -12.87 -11.46 4.97
N SER A 8 -13.39 -11.73 6.17
CA SER A 8 -14.22 -10.79 6.93
C SER A 8 -13.44 -10.12 8.07
N SER A 9 -13.85 -8.90 8.42
CA SER A 9 -13.42 -8.16 9.61
C SER A 9 -14.09 -8.63 10.90
N ASP A 10 -15.23 -9.32 10.79
CA ASP A 10 -16.07 -9.68 11.94
C ASP A 10 -15.67 -10.99 12.61
N ASN A 11 -14.95 -11.85 11.88
CA ASN A 11 -14.44 -13.11 12.41
C ASN A 11 -12.90 -13.09 12.35
N PRO A 12 -12.21 -13.01 13.50
CA PRO A 12 -10.75 -12.87 13.57
C PRO A 12 -10.02 -14.19 13.30
N ARG A 13 -10.57 -15.08 12.45
CA ARG A 13 -9.85 -16.30 12.08
C ARG A 13 -8.64 -15.89 11.23
N GLU A 14 -7.46 -16.21 11.73
CA GLU A 14 -6.21 -16.00 10.98
C GLU A 14 -6.15 -16.94 9.76
N GLU A 15 -6.85 -18.07 9.84
CA GLU A 15 -6.97 -19.10 8.81
C GLU A 15 -7.49 -18.56 7.47
N ASP A 16 -8.53 -17.70 7.47
CA ASP A 16 -9.10 -17.15 6.23
C ASP A 16 -8.09 -16.25 5.48
N LEU A 17 -7.30 -15.49 6.23
CA LEU A 17 -6.24 -14.66 5.68
C LEU A 17 -5.10 -15.51 5.13
N GLU A 18 -4.72 -16.56 5.84
CA GLU A 18 -3.65 -17.46 5.40
C GLU A 18 -4.06 -18.22 4.14
N ASN A 19 -5.30 -18.71 4.09
CA ASN A 19 -5.87 -19.34 2.90
C ASN A 19 -5.86 -18.38 1.70
N ALA A 20 -6.23 -17.11 1.90
CA ALA A 20 -6.14 -16.09 0.87
C ALA A 20 -4.70 -15.90 0.38
N ILE A 21 -3.73 -15.77 1.28
CA ILE A 21 -2.31 -15.58 0.93
C ILE A 21 -1.77 -16.79 0.16
N VAL A 22 -2.09 -18.01 0.58
CA VAL A 22 -1.67 -19.25 -0.09
C VAL A 22 -2.27 -19.33 -1.49
N SER A 23 -3.56 -19.03 -1.65
CA SER A 23 -4.19 -18.97 -2.97
C SER A 23 -3.54 -17.93 -3.88
N ILE A 24 -3.24 -16.73 -3.35
CA ILE A 24 -2.57 -15.68 -4.12
C ILE A 24 -1.15 -16.11 -4.53
N LYS A 25 -0.40 -16.76 -3.64
CA LYS A 25 0.93 -17.30 -3.96
C LYS A 25 0.87 -18.42 -5.02
N ARG A 26 -0.17 -19.25 -4.98
CA ARG A 26 -0.38 -20.33 -5.97
C ARG A 26 -0.78 -19.80 -7.34
N ASN A 27 -1.68 -18.82 -7.37
CA ASN A 27 -2.28 -18.31 -8.61
C ASN A 27 -1.43 -17.18 -9.24
N GLY A 28 -0.62 -16.49 -8.45
CA GLY A 28 0.22 -15.35 -8.86
C GLY A 28 -0.54 -14.05 -9.14
N VAL A 29 -1.86 -14.12 -9.31
CA VAL A 29 -2.75 -12.97 -9.57
C VAL A 29 -3.96 -13.08 -8.67
N ALA A 30 -4.45 -11.92 -8.21
CA ALA A 30 -5.62 -11.82 -7.37
C ALA A 30 -6.45 -10.60 -7.74
N LEU A 31 -7.77 -10.75 -7.72
CA LEU A 31 -8.70 -9.62 -7.77
C LEU A 31 -9.36 -9.49 -6.41
N LYS A 32 -9.10 -8.38 -5.74
CA LYS A 32 -9.72 -8.07 -4.46
C LYS A 32 -11.02 -7.31 -4.70
N VAL A 33 -12.15 -8.01 -4.52
CA VAL A 33 -13.49 -7.43 -4.63
C VAL A 33 -13.83 -6.70 -3.34
N GLY A 34 -13.59 -5.38 -3.31
CA GLY A 34 -13.93 -4.51 -2.18
C GLY A 34 -12.80 -4.28 -1.18
N ASN A 35 -13.03 -3.38 -0.22
CA ASN A 35 -12.07 -3.13 0.86
C ASN A 35 -12.34 -4.07 2.05
N ILE A 36 -11.30 -4.57 2.70
CA ILE A 36 -11.47 -5.26 4.00
C ILE A 36 -11.49 -4.14 5.03
N GLU A 37 -12.62 -3.97 5.70
CA GLU A 37 -12.78 -2.92 6.70
C GLU A 37 -11.75 -3.10 7.82
N THR A 38 -11.09 -2.00 8.19
CA THR A 38 -10.13 -1.98 9.29
C THR A 38 -10.76 -1.20 10.43
N LYS A 39 -10.97 -1.89 11.54
CA LYS A 39 -11.44 -1.32 12.82
C LYS A 39 -10.35 -0.40 13.37
N PHE A 40 -10.73 0.83 13.74
CA PHE A 40 -9.82 1.87 14.26
C PHE A 40 -9.96 2.06 15.78
N ASP A 41 -10.91 1.36 16.38
CA ASP A 41 -11.27 1.39 17.80
C ASP A 41 -10.30 0.59 18.68
N ASP A 42 -9.57 -0.37 18.12
CA ASP A 42 -8.58 -1.18 18.83
C ASP A 42 -7.16 -0.95 18.28
N PRO A 43 -6.22 -0.41 19.09
CA PRO A 43 -4.82 -0.25 18.71
C PRO A 43 -4.10 -1.57 18.36
N HIS A 44 -4.61 -2.71 18.85
CA HIS A 44 -4.05 -4.04 18.55
C HIS A 44 -4.57 -4.62 17.23
N PHE A 45 -5.61 -4.01 16.64
CA PHE A 45 -6.18 -4.47 15.39
C PHE A 45 -5.30 -4.05 14.21
N LYS A 46 -4.49 -4.99 13.72
CA LYS A 46 -3.68 -4.78 12.52
C LYS A 46 -4.55 -4.83 11.27
N SER A 47 -4.34 -3.88 10.35
CA SER A 47 -5.04 -3.89 9.07
C SER A 47 -4.69 -5.14 8.25
N ARG A 48 -5.69 -5.99 8.00
CA ARG A 48 -5.59 -7.17 7.14
C ARG A 48 -5.03 -6.82 5.75
N ASN A 49 -5.42 -5.67 5.19
CA ASN A 49 -4.90 -5.21 3.90
C ASN A 49 -3.38 -4.99 3.93
N MET A 50 -2.88 -4.39 5.02
CA MET A 50 -1.45 -4.17 5.20
C MET A 50 -0.70 -5.49 5.39
N GLU A 51 -1.30 -6.42 6.13
CA GLU A 51 -0.72 -7.74 6.35
C GLU A 51 -0.56 -8.53 5.06
N ILE A 52 -1.59 -8.55 4.19
CA ILE A 52 -1.50 -9.16 2.85
C ILE A 52 -0.34 -8.55 2.07
N ARG A 53 -0.23 -7.21 2.04
CA ARG A 53 0.82 -6.50 1.30
C ARG A 53 2.21 -6.86 1.80
N ARG A 54 2.39 -6.99 3.12
CA ARG A 54 3.67 -7.37 3.73
C ARG A 54 4.01 -8.84 3.49
N ARG A 55 3.07 -9.76 3.76
CA ARG A 55 3.28 -11.21 3.62
C ARG A 55 3.50 -11.64 2.17
N LEU A 56 3.01 -10.86 1.20
CA LEU A 56 3.23 -11.06 -0.24
C LEU A 56 4.31 -10.15 -0.85
N ASP A 57 4.96 -9.29 -0.04
CA ASP A 57 5.94 -8.29 -0.50
C ASP A 57 5.47 -7.45 -1.71
N LEU A 58 4.18 -7.03 -1.68
CA LEU A 58 3.57 -6.17 -2.70
C LEU A 58 4.01 -4.72 -2.50
N TYR A 59 5.25 -4.42 -2.92
CA TYR A 59 5.95 -3.19 -2.60
C TYR A 59 5.52 -1.94 -3.39
N ALA A 60 5.07 -2.11 -4.64
CA ALA A 60 4.66 -1.02 -5.50
C ALA A 60 3.13 -0.94 -5.59
N ASN A 61 2.57 0.14 -5.09
CA ASN A 61 1.18 0.49 -5.34
C ASN A 61 1.12 1.53 -6.48
N VAL A 62 0.44 1.19 -7.57
CA VAL A 62 0.29 2.06 -8.74
C VAL A 62 -1.15 2.54 -8.82
N LEU A 63 -1.35 3.85 -8.82
CA LEU A 63 -2.65 4.48 -9.04
C LEU A 63 -2.56 5.35 -10.28
N HIS A 64 -3.43 5.09 -11.26
CA HIS A 64 -3.56 5.92 -12.45
C HIS A 64 -4.78 6.83 -12.31
N THR A 65 -4.54 8.12 -12.21
CA THR A 65 -5.58 9.15 -12.13
C THR A 65 -5.69 9.84 -13.46
N VAL A 66 -6.76 9.53 -14.19
CA VAL A 66 -7.10 10.14 -15.48
C VAL A 66 -8.40 10.91 -15.40
N THR A 67 -8.49 12.01 -16.13
CA THR A 67 -9.78 12.68 -16.37
C THR A 67 -10.66 11.78 -17.25
N ILE A 68 -11.82 11.41 -16.73
CA ILE A 68 -12.85 10.70 -17.48
C ILE A 68 -13.77 11.76 -18.12
N PRO A 69 -13.90 11.83 -19.47
CA PRO A 69 -14.63 12.90 -20.14
C PRO A 69 -16.09 13.08 -19.72
N THR A 70 -16.73 11.98 -19.31
CA THR A 70 -18.14 11.95 -18.89
C THR A 70 -18.36 12.38 -17.43
N VAL A 71 -17.29 12.50 -16.63
CA VAL A 71 -17.39 12.84 -15.20
C VAL A 71 -17.07 14.33 -15.01
N PRO A 72 -18.03 15.15 -14.56
CA PRO A 72 -17.79 16.58 -14.36
C PRO A 72 -16.76 16.79 -13.25
N SER A 73 -15.66 17.47 -13.58
CA SER A 73 -14.57 17.78 -12.66
C SER A 73 -14.09 19.21 -12.86
N ARG A 74 -13.55 19.82 -11.80
CA ARG A 74 -13.03 21.21 -11.83
C ARG A 74 -11.82 21.36 -12.75
N HIS A 75 -10.99 20.31 -12.82
CA HIS A 75 -9.73 20.29 -13.57
C HIS A 75 -9.84 19.26 -14.70
N LYS A 76 -9.40 19.65 -15.89
CA LYS A 76 -9.44 18.82 -17.11
C LYS A 76 -8.03 18.40 -17.51
N ASP A 77 -7.96 17.38 -18.35
CA ASP A 77 -6.71 16.88 -18.94
C ASP A 77 -5.67 16.41 -17.91
N ILE A 78 -6.14 15.77 -16.84
CA ILE A 78 -5.29 15.16 -15.82
C ILE A 78 -4.90 13.76 -16.30
N ASP A 79 -3.61 13.49 -16.32
CA ASP A 79 -3.05 12.16 -16.53
C ASP A 79 -1.82 12.00 -15.63
N ILE A 80 -2.05 11.50 -14.43
CA ILE A 80 -1.03 11.36 -13.40
C ILE A 80 -1.01 9.92 -12.92
N VAL A 81 0.18 9.32 -12.91
CA VAL A 81 0.42 8.02 -12.27
C VAL A 81 1.15 8.24 -10.97
N MET A 82 0.55 7.79 -9.87
CA MET A 82 1.17 7.78 -8.55
C MET A 82 1.69 6.39 -8.24
N ILE A 83 2.99 6.30 -7.99
CA ILE A 83 3.67 5.08 -7.58
C ILE A 83 4.09 5.29 -6.13
N ARG A 84 3.60 4.43 -5.25
CA ARG A 84 3.79 4.54 -3.81
C ARG A 84 4.42 3.26 -3.24
N GLU A 85 5.40 3.45 -2.36
CA GLU A 85 5.96 2.36 -1.56
C GLU A 85 4.93 1.90 -0.51
N ASN A 86 4.73 0.60 -0.41
CA ASN A 86 3.54 0.02 0.22
C ASN A 86 3.87 -0.97 1.37
N THR A 87 5.14 -1.15 1.72
CA THR A 87 5.58 -2.09 2.78
C THR A 87 6.21 -1.40 3.99
N GLU A 88 6.75 -0.18 3.83
CA GLU A 88 7.49 0.59 4.83
C GLU A 88 6.90 2.00 5.04
N GLY A 89 7.65 2.87 5.73
CA GLY A 89 7.26 4.23 6.06
C GLY A 89 6.38 4.28 7.29
N GLU A 90 5.31 5.07 7.21
CA GLU A 90 4.29 5.22 8.25
C GLU A 90 3.54 3.91 8.51
N TYR A 91 3.65 2.96 7.58
CA TYR A 91 3.03 1.66 7.67
C TYR A 91 3.86 0.62 8.42
N SER A 92 4.98 0.98 9.03
CA SER A 92 5.78 0.11 9.91
C SER A 92 4.94 -0.49 11.04
N GLY A 93 3.91 0.22 11.53
CA GLY A 93 3.02 -0.24 12.59
C GLY A 93 3.76 -0.55 13.90
N LEU A 94 4.89 0.14 14.11
CA LEU A 94 5.73 0.03 15.29
C LEU A 94 5.41 1.20 16.20
N GLU A 95 4.53 0.95 17.17
CA GLU A 95 4.05 1.95 18.11
C GLU A 95 4.26 1.43 19.52
N HIS A 96 4.67 2.33 20.42
CA HIS A 96 4.83 2.01 21.84
C HIS A 96 4.57 3.24 22.70
N GLU A 97 4.24 2.98 23.96
CA GLU A 97 4.07 4.02 24.96
C GLU A 97 5.30 4.02 25.89
N SER A 98 6.17 5.02 25.73
CA SER A 98 7.43 5.11 26.49
C SER A 98 7.20 5.50 27.96
N ALA A 99 6.17 6.30 28.21
CA ALA A 99 5.68 6.68 29.52
C ALA A 99 4.17 6.95 29.41
N ALA A 100 3.45 6.90 30.54
CA ALA A 100 2.00 7.14 30.54
C ALA A 100 1.67 8.49 29.85
N GLY A 101 0.94 8.43 28.74
CA GLY A 101 0.56 9.57 27.90
C GLY A 101 1.57 9.96 26.80
N VAL A 102 2.69 9.25 26.64
CA VAL A 102 3.70 9.50 25.61
C VAL A 102 3.72 8.34 24.62
N VAL A 103 3.06 8.53 23.48
CA VAL A 103 2.97 7.55 22.39
C VAL A 103 3.98 7.88 21.30
N GLU A 104 4.78 6.90 20.93
CA GLU A 104 5.77 6.99 19.86
C GLU A 104 5.34 6.10 18.69
N SER A 105 5.46 6.63 17.47
CA SER A 105 5.23 5.90 16.22
C SER A 105 6.50 5.95 15.38
N LEU A 106 7.09 4.78 15.14
CA LEU A 106 8.41 4.65 14.52
C LEU A 106 8.28 4.47 13.01
N LYS A 107 8.54 5.53 12.25
CA LYS A 107 8.65 5.44 10.78
C LYS A 107 9.97 4.78 10.38
N ILE A 108 9.91 3.65 9.68
CA ILE A 108 11.09 2.95 9.17
C ILE A 108 11.17 3.12 7.66
N VAL A 109 12.33 3.56 7.17
CA VAL A 109 12.63 3.69 5.74
C VAL A 109 14.00 3.07 5.49
N THR A 110 14.06 2.11 4.58
CA THR A 110 15.33 1.45 4.21
C THR A 110 15.78 1.85 2.81
N ARG A 111 17.10 1.94 2.61
CA ARG A 111 17.69 2.22 1.29
C ARG A 111 17.27 1.17 0.26
N GLU A 112 17.29 -0.10 0.64
CA GLU A 112 16.94 -1.22 -0.25
C GLU A 112 15.53 -1.06 -0.84
N LYS A 113 14.53 -0.81 0.00
CA LYS A 113 13.14 -0.66 -0.49
C LYS A 113 12.92 0.63 -1.26
N MET A 114 13.58 1.72 -0.86
CA MET A 114 13.55 2.98 -1.59
C MET A 114 14.20 2.86 -2.99
N GLU A 115 15.31 2.14 -3.11
CA GLU A 115 15.94 1.86 -4.40
C GLU A 115 15.02 1.02 -5.29
N ARG A 116 14.41 -0.03 -4.74
CA ARG A 116 13.48 -0.90 -5.47
C ARG A 116 12.28 -0.13 -6.03
N ILE A 117 11.62 0.70 -5.22
CA ILE A 117 10.47 1.50 -5.70
C ILE A 117 10.90 2.58 -6.69
N SER A 118 12.08 3.17 -6.52
CA SER A 118 12.62 4.17 -7.45
C SER A 118 12.88 3.54 -8.82
N ARG A 119 13.53 2.38 -8.86
CA ARG A 119 13.75 1.62 -10.11
C ARG A 119 12.43 1.29 -10.78
N TYR A 120 11.46 0.75 -10.04
CA TYR A 120 10.13 0.46 -10.55
C TYR A 120 9.47 1.72 -11.17
N ALA A 121 9.60 2.88 -10.53
CA ALA A 121 9.03 4.12 -11.04
C ALA A 121 9.68 4.58 -12.36
N PHE A 122 11.01 4.47 -12.48
CA PHE A 122 11.71 4.77 -13.73
C PHE A 122 11.40 3.75 -14.83
N ASP A 123 11.36 2.46 -14.51
CA ASP A 123 11.02 1.40 -15.46
C ASP A 123 9.59 1.56 -15.98
N TYR A 124 8.65 1.89 -15.09
CA TYR A 124 7.28 2.23 -15.46
C TYR A 124 7.26 3.47 -16.38
N ALA A 125 8.00 4.52 -16.04
CA ALA A 125 8.05 5.72 -16.85
C ALA A 125 8.59 5.44 -18.26
N MET A 126 9.66 4.66 -18.38
CA MET A 126 10.22 4.26 -19.68
C MET A 126 9.26 3.37 -20.48
N LYS A 127 8.62 2.40 -19.84
CA LYS A 127 7.70 1.47 -20.49
C LYS A 127 6.44 2.14 -21.06
N TYR A 128 5.98 3.22 -20.41
CA TYR A 128 4.76 3.94 -20.78
C TYR A 128 5.04 5.34 -21.33
N ASP A 129 6.24 5.58 -21.87
CA ASP A 129 6.66 6.83 -22.52
C ASP A 129 6.42 8.11 -21.69
N ARG A 130 6.55 8.01 -20.36
CA ARG A 130 6.44 9.15 -19.44
C ARG A 130 7.77 9.89 -19.39
N LYS A 131 7.71 11.21 -19.59
CA LYS A 131 8.90 12.06 -19.70
C LYS A 131 9.41 12.63 -18.38
N LYS A 132 8.66 12.48 -17.29
CA LYS A 132 8.96 13.10 -16.00
C LYS A 132 8.59 12.17 -14.86
N VAL A 133 9.54 11.97 -13.94
CA VAL A 133 9.34 11.34 -12.64
C VAL A 133 9.62 12.39 -11.58
N THR A 134 8.67 12.59 -10.67
CA THR A 134 8.81 13.54 -9.55
C THR A 134 8.79 12.78 -8.24
N ALA A 135 9.88 12.83 -7.48
CA ALA A 135 9.91 12.30 -6.13
C ALA A 135 9.23 13.28 -5.16
N VAL A 136 8.23 12.83 -4.41
CA VAL A 136 7.56 13.61 -3.38
C VAL A 136 8.10 13.20 -2.02
N HIS A 137 8.62 14.15 -1.25
CA HIS A 137 9.25 13.88 0.04
C HIS A 137 9.04 15.02 1.05
N LYS A 138 9.31 14.74 2.33
CA LYS A 138 9.37 15.75 3.40
C LYS A 138 10.77 15.92 3.99
N ALA A 139 11.79 15.83 3.13
CA ALA A 139 13.22 15.93 3.49
C ALA A 139 13.62 17.26 4.15
N ASN A 140 12.78 18.30 4.04
CA ASN A 140 13.00 19.56 4.76
C ASN A 140 12.88 19.41 6.28
N ILE A 141 12.09 18.45 6.76
CA ILE A 141 11.93 18.11 8.19
C ILE A 141 12.62 16.77 8.50
N GLN A 142 12.32 15.73 7.69
CA GLN A 142 12.86 14.38 7.82
C GLN A 142 14.16 14.25 7.03
N LYS A 143 15.26 14.76 7.58
CA LYS A 143 16.53 14.91 6.85
C LYS A 143 17.34 13.62 6.68
N LEU A 144 17.06 12.59 7.48
CA LEU A 144 17.76 11.32 7.50
C LEU A 144 17.00 10.25 6.71
#